data_AF-A0A1C7M0A8-F1
#
_entry.id   AF-A0A1C7M0A8-F1
#
_cell.length_a   1.000
_cell.length_b   1.000
_cell.length_c   1.000
_cell.angle_alpha   90.00
_cell.angle_beta   90.00
_cell.angle_gamma   90.00
#
_symmetry.space_group_name_H-M   'P 1'
#
loop_
_entity.id
_entity.type
_entity.pdbx_description
1 polymer ?
#
loop_
_entity_poly.entity_id
_entity_poly.type
_entity_poly.pdbx_seq_one_letter_code
_entity_poly.pdbx_strand_id
1 'polypeptide(L)'
;MLRMEKEQAETSMSLELQTAEDTVTSLERKVSRMEELDAQLRALEEEKRSWTQDRTELEERREEVEALESQLDQTQKELEMMQRRTEVLAQQRRDSADIQGLLMRENEENRAQLEAQADELAEAKASWEAERAAWDAERETLQAGGVAKVQLDKGADALQDLMQSFGILLFSRDTSIVGLVTSIRKHLEELHSKVDAHTRAQDEWNAARAKMEEDIRLSLDKRQALFEEVEEARRARDAANAEIRSLDAQLKEISMARAATLEAETQPVVEYTGDAAKIVAALQPVWAILPSPEARAGKLGSRNFRPASPASPIMTRGGGGSLSEMDVRSLKTLYDPKGFPISSKTGAGGAFSVEAFASRVQALIADDRALIERLIRFAQAHDLLKKNAERAQKLAQESNAALETYQKQVKMLEESNMVSMAKQAALQDEVQNLQDAVERITAEKLEVETHAAEQGETCRQLTDANNKLSARALTLAEEAASASDGVRKQMEVQLSECRESLARAQQQIEEITVSQQSQQMALLEELNSVQTENTNLRTQLRKK
;
A
#
# COMPACT_ATOMS: atom_id res chain seq x y z
N MET A 1 -75.03 36.21 178.56
CA MET A 1 -75.64 35.91 177.24
C MET A 1 -75.11 36.78 176.11
N LEU A 2 -74.70 38.04 176.32
CA LEU A 2 -74.14 38.91 175.25
C LEU A 2 -72.73 38.56 174.73
N ARG A 3 -72.03 37.53 175.24
CA ARG A 3 -70.69 37.13 174.74
C ARG A 3 -70.74 36.06 173.63
N MET A 4 -71.74 35.19 173.60
CA MET A 4 -71.80 34.13 172.59
C MET A 4 -72.26 34.63 171.21
N GLU A 5 -73.11 35.65 171.16
CA GLU A 5 -73.56 36.24 169.89
C GLU A 5 -72.43 36.99 169.16
N LYS A 6 -71.44 37.51 169.90
CA LYS A 6 -70.28 38.20 169.31
C LYS A 6 -69.29 37.20 168.68
N GLU A 7 -69.02 36.07 169.34
CA GLU A 7 -68.14 35.03 168.78
C GLU A 7 -68.74 34.34 167.55
N GLN A 8 -70.06 34.19 167.47
CA GLN A 8 -70.73 33.67 166.26
C GLN A 8 -70.66 34.64 165.08
N ALA A 9 -70.78 35.95 165.32
CA ALA A 9 -70.64 36.94 164.26
C ALA A 9 -69.19 36.99 163.72
N GLU A 10 -68.19 36.99 164.60
CA GLU A 10 -66.77 37.03 164.22
C GLU A 10 -66.33 35.78 163.44
N THR A 11 -66.86 34.61 163.80
CA THR A 11 -66.59 33.37 163.05
C THR A 11 -67.27 33.36 161.68
N SER A 12 -68.53 33.85 161.58
CA SER A 12 -69.21 33.96 160.28
C SER A 12 -68.50 34.93 159.33
N MET A 13 -68.05 36.08 159.84
CA MET A 13 -67.39 37.10 159.04
C MET A 13 -65.99 36.65 158.60
N SER A 14 -65.26 35.92 159.46
CA SER A 14 -63.97 35.32 159.10
C SER A 14 -64.13 34.27 157.99
N LEU A 15 -65.20 33.48 158.03
CA LEU A 15 -65.48 32.45 157.03
C LEU A 15 -65.89 33.08 155.69
N GLU A 16 -66.67 34.16 155.71
CA GLU A 16 -67.02 34.94 154.51
C GLU A 16 -65.79 35.61 153.89
N LEU A 17 -64.89 36.18 154.71
CA LEU A 17 -63.62 36.75 154.24
C LEU A 17 -62.73 35.69 153.60
N GLN A 18 -62.62 34.51 154.21
CA GLN A 18 -61.86 33.39 153.65
C GLN A 18 -62.46 32.91 152.32
N THR A 19 -63.80 32.85 152.20
CA THR A 19 -64.43 32.52 150.91
C THR A 19 -64.20 33.60 149.86
N ALA A 20 -64.20 34.87 150.23
CA ALA A 20 -63.89 35.96 149.31
C ALA A 20 -62.43 35.89 148.85
N GLU A 21 -61.48 35.67 149.75
CA GLU A 21 -60.06 35.47 149.43
C GLU A 21 -59.83 34.25 148.52
N ASP A 22 -60.52 33.14 148.75
CA ASP A 22 -60.47 31.96 147.89
C ASP A 22 -61.05 32.24 146.49
N THR A 23 -62.10 33.06 146.39
CA THR A 23 -62.64 33.48 145.09
C THR A 23 -61.72 34.45 144.36
N VAL A 24 -61.06 35.37 145.07
CA VAL A 24 -60.09 36.30 144.51
C VAL A 24 -58.88 35.53 143.99
N THR A 25 -58.31 34.62 144.77
CA THR A 25 -57.18 33.79 144.30
C THR A 25 -57.59 32.85 143.14
N SER A 26 -58.85 32.39 143.10
CA SER A 26 -59.39 31.66 141.95
C SER A 26 -59.49 32.53 140.70
N LEU A 27 -59.92 33.78 140.84
CA LEU A 27 -60.01 34.75 139.75
C LEU A 27 -58.64 35.17 139.27
N GLU A 28 -57.68 35.42 140.16
CA GLU A 28 -56.28 35.73 139.81
C GLU A 28 -55.65 34.58 139.02
N ARG A 29 -55.81 33.33 139.45
CA ARG A 29 -55.35 32.17 138.68
C ARG A 29 -56.03 32.07 137.30
N LYS A 30 -57.30 32.44 137.20
CA LYS A 30 -58.01 32.47 135.90
C LYS A 30 -57.54 33.61 135.01
N VAL A 31 -57.21 34.77 135.58
CA VAL A 31 -56.63 35.90 134.86
C VAL A 31 -55.24 35.54 134.36
N SER A 32 -54.36 34.99 135.20
CA SER A 32 -53.04 34.51 134.75
C SER A 32 -53.15 33.43 133.68
N ARG A 33 -54.13 32.52 133.78
CA ARG A 33 -54.39 31.53 132.73
C ARG A 33 -54.93 32.15 131.44
N MET A 34 -55.74 33.20 131.51
CA MET A 34 -56.14 33.95 130.31
C MET A 34 -54.95 34.67 129.69
N GLU A 35 -54.07 35.27 130.48
CA GLU A 35 -52.86 35.93 129.99
C GLU A 35 -51.90 34.95 129.31
N GLU A 36 -51.75 33.74 129.85
CA GLU A 36 -50.98 32.66 129.20
C GLU A 36 -51.62 32.20 127.89
N LEU A 37 -52.95 32.06 127.84
CA LEU A 37 -53.66 31.70 126.61
C LEU A 37 -53.59 32.81 125.56
N ASP A 38 -53.68 34.08 125.96
CA ASP A 38 -53.51 35.22 125.08
C ASP A 38 -52.08 35.31 124.54
N ALA A 39 -51.07 34.99 125.35
CA ALA A 39 -49.69 34.89 124.89
C ALA A 39 -49.50 33.74 123.88
N GLN A 40 -50.12 32.59 124.12
CA GLN A 40 -50.09 31.46 123.17
C GLN A 40 -50.84 31.79 121.87
N LEU A 41 -51.99 32.47 121.94
CA LEU A 41 -52.71 32.92 120.76
C LEU A 41 -51.89 33.92 119.94
N ARG A 42 -51.22 34.88 120.60
CA ARG A 42 -50.31 35.81 119.91
C ARG A 42 -49.14 35.09 119.24
N ALA A 43 -48.53 34.11 119.92
CA ALA A 43 -47.45 33.31 119.35
C ALA A 43 -47.93 32.50 118.12
N LEU A 44 -49.12 31.89 118.19
CA LEU A 44 -49.72 31.17 117.06
C LEU A 44 -50.14 32.10 115.92
N GLU A 45 -50.58 33.33 116.22
CA GLU A 45 -50.86 34.34 115.20
C GLU A 45 -49.58 34.81 114.51
N GLU A 46 -48.49 34.98 115.24
CA GLU A 46 -47.17 35.32 114.70
C GLU A 46 -46.60 34.18 113.85
N GLU A 47 -46.69 32.94 114.31
CA GLU A 47 -46.30 31.74 113.54
C GLU A 47 -47.16 31.58 112.28
N LYS A 48 -48.47 31.82 112.37
CA LYS A 48 -49.34 31.83 111.20
C LYS A 48 -48.94 32.92 110.22
N ARG A 49 -48.58 34.12 110.70
CA ARG A 49 -48.10 35.22 109.85
C ARG A 49 -46.78 34.86 109.16
N SER A 50 -45.80 34.32 109.90
CA SER A 50 -44.53 33.88 109.31
C SER A 50 -44.75 32.75 108.30
N TRP A 51 -45.61 31.78 108.61
CA TRP A 51 -45.93 30.70 107.67
C TRP A 51 -46.63 31.20 106.41
N THR A 52 -47.53 32.20 106.53
CA THR A 52 -48.13 32.83 105.34
C THR A 52 -47.11 33.58 104.51
N GLN A 53 -46.13 34.25 105.13
CA GLN A 53 -45.04 34.95 104.44
C GLN A 53 -44.11 33.96 103.74
N ASP A 54 -43.67 32.92 104.43
CA ASP A 54 -42.84 31.86 103.88
C ASP A 54 -43.54 31.16 102.71
N ARG A 55 -44.86 30.94 102.83
CA ARG A 55 -45.64 30.35 101.76
C ARG A 55 -45.70 31.27 100.53
N THR A 56 -45.93 32.57 100.72
CA THR A 56 -45.92 33.53 99.59
C THR A 56 -44.54 33.63 98.96
N GLU A 57 -43.45 33.65 99.74
CA GLU A 57 -42.09 33.65 99.20
C GLU A 57 -41.76 32.36 98.42
N LEU A 58 -42.26 31.22 98.90
CA LEU A 58 -42.08 29.94 98.20
C LEU A 58 -42.92 29.85 96.93
N GLU A 59 -44.12 30.44 96.90
CA GLU A 59 -44.95 30.56 95.70
C GLU A 59 -44.26 31.49 94.68
N GLU A 60 -43.76 32.66 95.09
CA GLU A 60 -42.99 33.58 94.23
C GLU A 60 -41.72 32.91 93.67
N ARG A 61 -40.94 32.21 94.49
CA ARG A 61 -39.76 31.47 94.00
C ARG A 61 -40.12 30.34 93.04
N ARG A 62 -41.28 29.69 93.20
CA ARG A 62 -41.75 28.68 92.25
C ARG A 62 -42.10 29.31 90.92
N GLU A 63 -42.80 30.44 90.93
CA GLU A 63 -43.10 31.20 89.71
C GLU A 63 -41.82 31.68 89.02
N GLU A 64 -40.81 32.14 89.77
CA GLU A 64 -39.49 32.51 89.22
C GLU A 64 -38.77 31.31 88.59
N VAL A 65 -38.78 30.14 89.25
CA VAL A 65 -38.19 28.91 88.71
C VAL A 65 -38.92 28.46 87.44
N GLU A 66 -40.25 28.47 87.43
CA GLU A 66 -41.05 28.13 86.24
C GLU A 66 -40.77 29.10 85.09
N ALA A 67 -40.63 30.39 85.38
CA ALA A 67 -40.26 31.40 84.39
C ALA A 67 -38.85 31.16 83.82
N LEU A 68 -37.88 30.83 84.66
CA LEU A 68 -36.51 30.51 84.24
C LEU A 68 -36.43 29.20 83.46
N GLU A 69 -37.17 28.16 83.87
CA GLU A 69 -37.29 26.90 83.13
C GLU A 69 -37.91 27.15 81.75
N SER A 70 -38.96 27.97 81.66
CA SER A 70 -39.57 28.36 80.39
C SER A 70 -38.57 29.10 79.48
N GLN A 71 -37.77 30.01 80.04
CA GLN A 71 -36.71 30.70 79.29
C GLN A 71 -35.59 29.76 78.85
N LEU A 72 -35.20 28.80 79.69
CA LEU A 72 -34.20 27.79 79.33
C LEU A 72 -34.71 26.90 78.18
N ASP A 73 -35.95 26.45 78.24
CA ASP A 73 -36.60 25.68 77.17
C ASP A 73 -36.68 26.48 75.87
N GLN A 74 -36.99 27.77 75.96
CA GLN A 74 -37.04 28.66 74.80
C GLN A 74 -35.66 28.81 74.15
N THR A 75 -34.61 29.08 74.95
CA THR A 75 -33.24 29.22 74.45
C THR A 75 -32.68 27.91 73.90
N GLN A 76 -33.02 26.76 74.50
CA GLN A 76 -32.66 25.44 73.96
C GLN A 76 -33.32 25.21 72.60
N LYS A 77 -34.61 25.50 72.45
CA LYS A 77 -35.32 25.40 71.16
C LYS A 77 -34.72 26.32 70.09
N GLU A 78 -34.32 27.53 70.47
CA GLU A 78 -33.63 28.46 69.56
C GLU A 78 -32.25 27.93 69.13
N LEU A 79 -31.49 27.36 70.05
CA LEU A 79 -30.21 26.70 69.77
C LEU A 79 -30.36 25.50 68.84
N GLU A 80 -31.36 24.65 69.08
CA GLU A 80 -31.66 23.51 68.20
C GLU A 80 -32.07 23.97 66.79
N MET A 81 -32.91 25.00 66.69
CA MET A 81 -33.28 25.58 65.39
C MET A 81 -32.07 26.18 64.67
N MET A 82 -31.18 26.86 65.39
CA MET A 82 -29.95 27.41 64.83
C MET A 82 -29.01 26.30 64.34
N GLN A 83 -28.82 25.25 65.13
CA GLN A 83 -28.03 24.07 64.74
C GLN A 83 -28.58 23.42 63.47
N ARG A 84 -29.89 23.11 63.43
CA ARG A 84 -30.54 22.58 62.23
C ARG A 84 -30.35 23.49 61.02
N ARG A 85 -30.46 24.81 61.20
CA ARG A 85 -30.21 25.79 60.11
C ARG A 85 -28.76 25.75 59.63
N THR A 86 -27.79 25.63 60.54
CA THR A 86 -26.37 25.52 60.14
C THR A 86 -26.05 24.20 59.45
N GLU A 87 -26.67 23.09 59.87
CA GLU A 87 -26.54 21.79 59.21
C GLU A 87 -27.12 21.83 57.79
N VAL A 88 -28.30 22.42 57.60
CA VAL A 88 -28.89 22.61 56.27
C VAL A 88 -28.00 23.47 55.38
N LEU A 89 -27.44 24.56 55.88
CA LEU A 89 -26.51 25.40 55.11
C LEU A 89 -25.20 24.68 54.78
N ALA A 90 -24.69 23.86 55.71
CA ALA A 90 -23.51 23.03 55.47
C ALA A 90 -23.79 21.97 54.39
N GLN A 91 -24.98 21.35 54.43
CA GLN A 91 -25.40 20.40 53.41
C GLN A 91 -25.57 21.09 52.05
N GLN A 92 -26.22 22.24 51.99
CA GLN A 92 -26.34 23.03 50.75
C GLN A 92 -24.98 23.42 50.17
N ARG A 93 -23.98 23.73 51.01
CA ARG A 93 -22.62 24.01 50.55
C ARG A 93 -21.93 22.77 50.00
N ARG A 94 -22.14 21.59 50.61
CA ARG A 94 -21.63 20.30 50.09
C ARG A 94 -22.27 19.98 48.75
N ASP A 95 -23.59 20.01 48.67
CA ASP A 95 -24.33 19.73 47.44
C ASP A 95 -23.92 20.71 46.32
N SER A 96 -23.76 22.00 46.64
CA SER A 96 -23.27 22.99 45.67
C SER A 96 -21.83 22.75 45.22
N ALA A 97 -20.94 22.28 46.12
CA ALA A 97 -19.56 21.94 45.76
C ALA A 97 -19.49 20.68 44.91
N ASP A 98 -20.34 19.68 45.20
CA ASP A 98 -20.45 18.45 44.42
C ASP A 98 -20.98 18.74 43.01
N ILE A 99 -22.01 19.58 42.89
CA ILE A 99 -22.54 20.03 41.59
C ILE A 99 -21.48 20.81 40.80
N GLN A 100 -20.76 21.74 41.45
CA GLN A 100 -19.66 22.46 40.79
C GLN A 100 -18.54 21.52 40.35
N GLY A 101 -18.20 20.51 41.15
CA GLY A 101 -17.21 19.50 40.80
C GLY A 101 -17.62 18.64 39.61
N LEU A 102 -18.89 18.25 39.53
CA LEU A 102 -19.43 17.50 38.39
C LEU A 102 -19.41 18.34 37.11
N LEU A 103 -19.84 19.60 37.18
CA LEU A 103 -19.81 20.52 36.02
C LEU A 103 -18.39 20.78 35.53
N MET A 104 -17.41 20.88 36.44
CA MET A 104 -16.00 21.03 36.06
C MET A 104 -15.48 19.81 35.32
N ARG A 105 -15.79 18.59 35.80
CA ARG A 105 -15.40 17.35 35.13
C ARG A 105 -16.07 17.21 33.76
N GLU A 106 -17.36 17.49 33.67
CA GLU A 106 -18.10 17.44 32.40
C GLU A 106 -17.53 18.47 31.41
N ASN A 107 -17.19 19.67 31.86
CA ASN A 107 -16.54 20.68 31.01
C ASN A 107 -15.13 20.24 30.55
N GLU A 108 -14.35 19.61 31.42
CA GLU A 108 -13.03 19.06 31.07
C GLU A 108 -13.16 17.91 30.06
N GLU A 109 -14.12 17.01 30.26
CA GLU A 109 -14.42 15.90 29.34
C GLU A 109 -14.90 16.44 27.98
N ASN A 110 -15.83 17.39 27.97
CA ASN A 110 -16.31 18.03 26.74
C ASN A 110 -15.17 18.75 26.01
N ARG A 111 -14.29 19.44 26.74
CA ARG A 111 -13.13 20.10 26.14
C ARG A 111 -12.15 19.09 25.55
N ALA A 112 -11.87 17.99 26.25
CA ALA A 112 -11.01 16.92 25.75
C ALA A 112 -11.60 16.25 24.49
N GLN A 113 -12.92 16.05 24.45
CA GLN A 113 -13.61 15.54 23.25
C GLN A 113 -13.51 16.51 22.07
N LEU A 114 -13.66 17.80 22.29
CA LEU A 114 -13.50 18.81 21.24
C LEU A 114 -12.05 18.89 20.73
N GLU A 115 -11.06 18.80 21.62
CA GLU A 115 -9.64 18.73 21.24
C GLU A 115 -9.36 17.47 20.41
N ALA A 116 -9.86 16.31 20.82
CA ALA A 116 -9.73 15.06 20.06
C ALA A 116 -10.38 15.13 18.67
N GLN A 117 -11.59 15.68 18.57
CA GLN A 117 -12.26 15.89 17.27
C GLN A 117 -11.51 16.89 16.38
N ALA A 118 -10.91 17.93 16.98
CA ALA A 118 -10.10 18.89 16.24
C ALA A 118 -8.83 18.25 15.67
N ASP A 119 -8.18 17.37 16.44
CA ASP A 119 -7.01 16.60 16.02
C ASP A 119 -7.37 15.61 14.89
N GLU A 120 -8.47 14.86 15.02
CA GLU A 120 -8.97 13.96 13.95
C GLU A 120 -9.26 14.72 12.64
N LEU A 121 -9.89 15.89 12.73
CA LEU A 121 -10.12 16.74 11.56
C LEU A 121 -8.83 17.31 10.97
N ALA A 122 -7.81 17.57 11.79
CA ALA A 122 -6.50 18.02 11.32
C ALA A 122 -5.77 16.89 10.57
N GLU A 123 -5.79 15.67 11.11
CA GLU A 123 -5.23 14.48 10.46
C GLU A 123 -5.93 14.16 9.13
N ALA A 124 -7.27 14.22 9.10
CA ALA A 124 -8.05 14.01 7.88
C ALA A 124 -7.78 15.08 6.80
N LYS A 125 -7.55 16.33 7.21
CA LYS A 125 -7.13 17.39 6.27
C LYS A 125 -5.72 17.14 5.73
N ALA A 126 -4.79 16.74 6.60
CA ALA A 126 -3.41 16.44 6.21
C ALA A 126 -3.34 15.25 5.24
N SER A 127 -4.13 14.20 5.46
CA SER A 127 -4.19 13.06 4.53
C SER A 127 -4.77 13.47 3.17
N TRP A 128 -5.83 14.26 3.14
CA TRP A 128 -6.43 14.76 1.90
C TRP A 128 -5.48 15.69 1.12
N GLU A 129 -4.73 16.54 1.81
CA GLU A 129 -3.68 17.37 1.18
C GLU A 129 -2.55 16.52 0.61
N ALA A 130 -2.14 15.45 1.30
CA ALA A 130 -1.13 14.52 0.82
C ALA A 130 -1.60 13.75 -0.42
N GLU A 131 -2.85 13.26 -0.45
CA GLU A 131 -3.45 12.61 -1.61
C GLU A 131 -3.53 13.56 -2.81
N ARG A 132 -3.93 14.81 -2.57
CA ARG A 132 -4.00 15.83 -3.63
C ARG A 132 -2.62 16.13 -4.21
N ALA A 133 -1.60 16.26 -3.35
CA ALA A 133 -0.22 16.45 -3.79
C ALA A 133 0.31 15.24 -4.59
N ALA A 134 -0.02 14.02 -4.18
CA ALA A 134 0.34 12.81 -4.92
C ALA A 134 -0.33 12.76 -6.30
N TRP A 135 -1.60 13.14 -6.38
CA TRP A 135 -2.33 13.18 -7.65
C TRP A 135 -1.81 14.27 -8.60
N ASP A 136 -1.48 15.45 -8.08
CA ASP A 136 -0.87 16.51 -8.90
C ASP A 136 0.53 16.08 -9.40
N ALA A 137 1.33 15.39 -8.57
CA ALA A 137 2.61 14.81 -9.00
C ALA A 137 2.43 13.73 -10.07
N GLU A 138 1.46 12.82 -9.92
CA GLU A 138 1.13 11.83 -10.96
C GLU A 138 0.71 12.51 -12.26
N ARG A 139 -0.13 13.55 -12.19
CA ARG A 139 -0.54 14.33 -13.36
C ARG A 139 0.66 14.98 -14.06
N GLU A 140 1.61 15.54 -13.31
CA GLU A 140 2.84 16.08 -13.88
C GLU A 140 3.69 15.00 -14.56
N THR A 141 3.81 13.81 -13.96
CA THR A 141 4.54 12.69 -14.60
C THR A 141 3.88 12.22 -15.88
N LEU A 142 2.54 12.16 -15.93
CA LEU A 142 1.79 11.81 -17.13
C LEU A 142 1.93 12.87 -18.21
N GLN A 143 1.92 14.16 -17.85
CA GLN A 143 2.18 15.26 -18.79
C GLN A 143 3.62 15.22 -19.32
N ALA A 144 4.61 14.96 -18.47
CA ALA A 144 6.00 14.77 -18.88
C ALA A 144 6.17 13.56 -19.83
N GLY A 145 5.47 12.47 -19.56
CA GLY A 145 5.38 11.31 -20.47
C GLY A 145 4.75 11.67 -21.83
N GLY A 146 3.76 12.56 -21.83
CA GLY A 146 3.18 13.13 -23.05
C GLY A 146 4.19 13.90 -23.89
N VAL A 147 5.06 14.73 -23.27
CA VAL A 147 6.12 15.46 -23.97
C VAL A 147 7.14 14.50 -24.60
N ALA A 148 7.53 13.44 -23.89
CA ALA A 148 8.43 12.42 -24.43
C ALA A 148 7.81 11.70 -25.65
N LYS A 149 6.51 11.39 -25.60
CA LYS A 149 5.78 10.79 -26.73
C LYS A 149 5.77 11.71 -27.96
N VAL A 150 5.47 13.01 -27.77
CA VAL A 150 5.49 13.99 -28.85
C VAL A 150 6.89 14.13 -29.48
N GLN A 151 7.96 14.04 -28.67
CA GLN A 151 9.33 14.05 -29.19
C GLN A 151 9.65 12.79 -29.99
N LEU A 152 9.19 11.62 -29.55
CA LEU A 152 9.34 10.37 -30.29
C LEU A 152 8.59 10.41 -31.62
N ASP A 153 7.35 10.92 -31.64
CA ASP A 153 6.56 11.06 -32.86
C ASP A 153 7.25 12.01 -33.86
N LYS A 154 7.75 13.17 -33.41
CA LYS A 154 8.56 14.08 -34.24
C LYS A 154 9.85 13.43 -34.78
N GLY A 155 10.47 12.56 -33.98
CA GLY A 155 11.64 11.78 -34.40
C GLY A 155 11.30 10.74 -35.46
N ALA A 156 10.14 10.09 -35.36
CA ALA A 156 9.63 9.17 -36.36
C ALA A 156 9.34 9.89 -37.69
N ASP A 157 8.68 11.05 -37.63
CA ASP A 157 8.38 11.88 -38.80
C ASP A 157 9.67 12.31 -39.52
N ALA A 158 10.67 12.82 -38.77
CA ALA A 158 11.96 13.22 -39.33
C ALA A 158 12.72 12.05 -39.99
N LEU A 159 12.63 10.83 -39.43
CA LEU A 159 13.19 9.64 -40.05
C LEU A 159 12.45 9.24 -41.31
N GLN A 160 11.12 9.36 -41.32
CA GLN A 160 10.31 9.07 -42.49
C GLN A 160 10.57 10.07 -43.62
N ASP A 161 10.74 11.35 -43.30
CA ASP A 161 11.14 12.39 -44.26
C ASP A 161 12.54 12.10 -44.85
N LEU A 162 13.50 11.69 -44.00
CA LEU A 162 14.84 11.29 -44.45
C LEU A 162 14.76 10.07 -45.38
N MET A 163 13.94 9.07 -45.03
CA MET A 163 13.73 7.90 -45.89
C MET A 163 13.13 8.30 -47.24
N GLN A 164 12.18 9.24 -47.27
CA GLN A 164 11.61 9.75 -48.51
C GLN A 164 12.63 10.54 -49.34
N SER A 165 13.43 11.42 -48.71
CA SER A 165 14.41 12.26 -49.42
C SER A 165 15.53 11.44 -50.05
N PHE A 166 15.95 10.36 -49.40
CA PHE A 166 17.01 9.47 -49.91
C PHE A 166 16.46 8.27 -50.71
N GLY A 167 15.15 8.20 -50.95
CA GLY A 167 14.53 7.13 -51.75
C GLY A 167 14.69 5.73 -51.12
N ILE A 168 14.74 5.66 -49.78
CA ILE A 168 14.96 4.43 -49.04
C ILE A 168 13.66 3.62 -49.03
N LEU A 169 13.66 2.47 -49.70
CA LEU A 169 12.50 1.58 -49.71
C LEU A 169 12.29 0.97 -48.31
N LEU A 170 11.06 1.01 -47.83
CA LEU A 170 10.65 0.35 -46.59
C LEU A 170 10.73 -1.17 -46.80
N PHE A 171 11.73 -1.80 -46.20
CA PHE A 171 11.87 -3.27 -46.22
C PHE A 171 10.88 -3.97 -45.29
N SER A 172 10.22 -3.23 -44.39
CA SER A 172 9.20 -3.69 -43.46
C SER A 172 7.98 -2.77 -43.50
N ARG A 173 6.77 -3.32 -43.30
CA ARG A 173 5.54 -2.54 -43.09
C ARG A 173 5.47 -1.86 -41.71
N ASP A 174 6.48 -2.10 -40.87
CA ASP A 174 6.56 -1.52 -39.55
C ASP A 174 7.01 -0.05 -39.62
N THR A 175 6.08 0.85 -39.29
CA THR A 175 6.29 2.31 -39.22
C THR A 175 6.86 2.76 -37.87
N SER A 176 7.20 1.83 -36.97
CA SER A 176 7.88 2.17 -35.73
C SER A 176 9.26 2.78 -35.99
N ILE A 177 9.76 3.62 -35.07
CA ILE A 177 11.12 4.20 -35.13
C ILE A 177 12.18 3.10 -35.34
N VAL A 178 12.02 1.97 -34.67
CA VAL A 178 12.93 0.82 -34.80
C VAL A 178 12.86 0.22 -36.21
N GLY A 179 11.66 0.11 -36.80
CA GLY A 179 11.45 -0.33 -38.17
C GLY A 179 12.10 0.61 -39.20
N LEU A 180 11.93 1.93 -39.02
CA LEU A 180 12.53 2.96 -39.86
C LEU A 180 14.08 2.90 -39.80
N VAL A 181 14.66 2.87 -38.60
CA VAL A 181 16.12 2.77 -38.40
C VAL A 181 16.68 1.48 -38.99
N THR A 182 15.97 0.36 -38.85
CA THR A 182 16.41 -0.93 -39.43
C THR A 182 16.40 -0.88 -40.96
N SER A 183 15.42 -0.20 -41.56
CA SER A 183 15.35 -0.02 -43.01
C SER A 183 16.48 0.88 -43.53
N ILE A 184 16.78 1.97 -42.84
CA ILE A 184 17.94 2.84 -43.13
C ILE A 184 19.24 2.05 -43.02
N ARG A 185 19.42 1.25 -41.95
CA ARG A 185 20.61 0.41 -41.76
C ARG A 185 20.82 -0.53 -42.95
N LYS A 186 19.77 -1.27 -43.37
CA LYS A 186 19.86 -2.19 -44.51
C LYS A 186 20.23 -1.48 -45.80
N HIS A 187 19.69 -0.28 -46.03
CA HIS A 187 20.05 0.49 -47.22
C HIS A 187 21.51 0.94 -47.17
N LEU A 188 22.02 1.38 -46.02
CA LEU A 188 23.43 1.74 -45.86
C LEU A 188 24.34 0.52 -46.04
N GLU A 189 23.96 -0.66 -45.54
CA GLU A 189 24.67 -1.92 -45.78
C GLU A 189 24.67 -2.28 -47.27
N GLU A 190 23.55 -2.10 -47.98
CA GLU A 190 23.47 -2.32 -49.43
C GLU A 190 24.34 -1.33 -50.20
N LEU A 191 24.30 -0.03 -49.87
CA LEU A 191 25.18 0.99 -50.46
C LEU A 191 26.64 0.67 -50.21
N HIS A 192 26.99 0.30 -48.98
CA HIS A 192 28.36 -0.10 -48.63
C HIS A 192 28.81 -1.31 -49.46
N SER A 193 27.95 -2.33 -49.60
CA SER A 193 28.27 -3.50 -50.44
C SER A 193 28.47 -3.15 -51.92
N LYS A 194 27.70 -2.19 -52.45
CA LYS A 194 27.85 -1.68 -53.83
C LYS A 194 29.14 -0.88 -54.00
N VAL A 195 29.49 -0.04 -53.03
CA VAL A 195 30.74 0.73 -53.03
C VAL A 195 31.94 -0.22 -52.96
N ASP A 196 31.90 -1.23 -52.10
CA ASP A 196 32.95 -2.24 -51.99
C ASP A 196 33.08 -3.05 -53.29
N ALA A 197 31.96 -3.45 -53.90
CA ALA A 197 31.96 -4.14 -55.18
C ALA A 197 32.55 -3.27 -56.30
N HIS A 198 32.21 -1.98 -56.36
CA HIS A 198 32.79 -1.04 -57.31
C HIS A 198 34.30 -0.87 -57.07
N THR A 199 34.73 -0.77 -55.81
CA THR A 199 36.14 -0.65 -55.44
C THR A 199 36.93 -1.88 -55.89
N ARG A 200 36.41 -3.10 -55.64
CA ARG A 200 37.03 -4.35 -56.11
C ARG A 200 37.07 -4.42 -57.64
N ALA A 201 35.98 -4.07 -58.33
CA ALA A 201 35.95 -4.04 -59.78
C ALA A 201 36.96 -3.03 -60.36
N GLN A 202 37.15 -1.89 -59.68
CA GLN A 202 38.14 -0.90 -60.05
C GLN A 202 39.57 -1.40 -59.82
N ASP A 203 39.83 -2.12 -58.72
CA ASP A 203 41.11 -2.76 -58.45
C ASP A 203 41.44 -3.86 -59.46
N GLU A 204 40.45 -4.70 -59.81
CA GLU A 204 40.57 -5.72 -60.85
C GLU A 204 40.85 -5.10 -62.22
N TRP A 205 40.17 -4.00 -62.56
CA TRP A 205 40.40 -3.27 -63.80
C TRP A 205 41.80 -2.64 -63.84
N ASN A 206 42.25 -2.05 -62.72
CA ASN A 206 43.60 -1.52 -62.59
C ASN A 206 44.67 -2.62 -62.69
N ALA A 207 44.44 -3.78 -62.08
CA ALA A 207 45.33 -4.94 -62.17
C ALA A 207 45.39 -5.50 -63.60
N ALA A 208 44.24 -5.62 -64.27
CA ALA A 208 44.18 -6.04 -65.67
C ALA A 208 44.91 -5.04 -66.58
N ARG A 209 44.74 -3.74 -66.35
CA ARG A 209 45.46 -2.69 -67.06
C ARG A 209 46.96 -2.78 -66.83
N ALA A 210 47.41 -2.92 -65.58
CA ALA A 210 48.83 -3.05 -65.24
C ALA A 210 49.46 -4.28 -65.93
N LYS A 211 48.74 -5.41 -65.95
CA LYS A 211 49.17 -6.61 -66.66
C LYS A 211 49.30 -6.40 -68.17
N MET A 212 48.34 -5.71 -68.80
CA MET A 212 48.42 -5.39 -70.23
C MET A 212 49.59 -4.43 -70.53
N GLU A 213 49.85 -3.46 -69.64
CA GLU A 213 51.02 -2.56 -69.75
C GLU A 213 52.34 -3.33 -69.60
N GLU A 214 52.41 -4.31 -68.70
CA GLU A 214 53.56 -5.21 -68.54
C GLU A 214 53.75 -6.13 -69.76
N ASP A 215 52.69 -6.75 -70.26
CA ASP A 215 52.73 -7.57 -71.48
C ASP A 215 53.20 -6.77 -72.70
N ILE A 216 52.78 -5.50 -72.82
CA ILE A 216 53.27 -4.58 -73.85
C ILE A 216 54.78 -4.34 -73.67
N ARG A 217 55.25 -4.03 -72.46
CA ARG A 217 56.68 -3.85 -72.18
C ARG A 217 57.49 -5.09 -72.52
N LEU A 218 57.08 -6.27 -72.04
CA LEU A 218 57.72 -7.54 -72.36
C LEU A 218 57.72 -7.83 -73.87
N SER A 219 56.65 -7.47 -74.59
CA SER A 219 56.59 -7.62 -76.05
C SER A 219 57.55 -6.68 -76.78
N LEU A 220 57.75 -5.46 -76.27
CA LEU A 220 58.70 -4.50 -76.80
C LEU A 220 60.14 -4.94 -76.52
N ASP A 221 60.44 -5.38 -75.30
CA ASP A 221 61.75 -5.92 -74.91
C ASP A 221 62.10 -7.15 -75.76
N LYS A 222 61.13 -8.06 -75.99
CA LYS A 222 61.33 -9.21 -76.89
C LYS A 222 61.56 -8.80 -78.34
N ARG A 223 60.84 -7.79 -78.85
CA ARG A 223 61.09 -7.25 -80.21
C ARG A 223 62.46 -6.60 -80.30
N GLN A 224 62.89 -5.90 -79.27
CA GLN A 224 64.22 -5.29 -79.20
C GLN A 224 65.31 -6.37 -79.17
N ALA A 225 65.16 -7.40 -78.33
CA ALA A 225 66.10 -8.53 -78.28
C ALA A 225 66.19 -9.25 -79.64
N LEU A 226 65.06 -9.54 -80.29
CA LEU A 226 65.04 -10.13 -81.64
C LEU A 226 65.69 -9.20 -82.68
N PHE A 227 65.51 -7.88 -82.55
CA PHE A 227 66.16 -6.91 -83.42
C PHE A 227 67.69 -6.91 -83.22
N GLU A 228 68.15 -6.97 -81.97
CA GLU A 228 69.57 -7.09 -81.61
C GLU A 228 70.17 -8.41 -82.13
N GLU A 229 69.47 -9.54 -82.00
CA GLU A 229 69.87 -10.84 -82.56
C GLU A 229 69.96 -10.81 -84.10
N VAL A 230 69.01 -10.16 -84.79
CA VAL A 230 69.04 -10.01 -86.25
C VAL A 230 70.20 -9.13 -86.69
N GLU A 231 70.47 -8.04 -85.99
CA GLU A 231 71.63 -7.17 -86.25
C GLU A 231 72.95 -7.88 -85.95
N GLU A 232 73.02 -8.69 -84.90
CA GLU A 232 74.18 -9.54 -84.60
C GLU A 232 74.35 -10.63 -85.67
N ALA A 233 73.28 -11.29 -86.10
CA ALA A 233 73.33 -12.27 -87.19
C ALA A 233 73.74 -11.62 -88.51
N ARG A 234 73.32 -10.38 -88.80
CA ARG A 234 73.80 -9.60 -89.95
C ARG A 234 75.28 -9.28 -89.83
N ARG A 235 75.73 -8.78 -88.67
CA ARG A 235 77.15 -8.54 -88.39
C ARG A 235 77.99 -9.81 -88.52
N ALA A 236 77.52 -10.93 -87.98
CA ALA A 236 78.16 -12.24 -88.09
C ALA A 236 78.17 -12.74 -89.54
N ARG A 237 77.08 -12.59 -90.29
CA ARG A 237 77.02 -12.91 -91.72
C ARG A 237 77.99 -12.05 -92.53
N ASP A 238 78.07 -10.76 -92.25
CA ASP A 238 78.94 -9.83 -92.96
C ASP A 238 80.42 -10.07 -92.60
N ALA A 239 80.71 -10.39 -91.34
CA ALA A 239 82.04 -10.86 -90.90
C ALA A 239 82.41 -12.20 -91.55
N ALA A 240 81.51 -13.19 -91.53
CA ALA A 240 81.70 -14.47 -92.19
C ALA A 240 81.83 -14.31 -93.71
N ASN A 241 81.10 -13.39 -94.35
CA ASN A 241 81.28 -13.10 -95.77
C ASN A 241 82.62 -12.40 -96.04
N ALA A 242 83.10 -11.54 -95.13
CA ALA A 242 84.42 -10.94 -95.23
C ALA A 242 85.53 -12.00 -95.07
N GLU A 243 85.36 -12.92 -94.12
CA GLU A 243 86.22 -14.09 -93.94
C GLU A 243 86.12 -15.07 -95.11
N ILE A 244 84.94 -15.34 -95.67
CA ILE A 244 84.79 -16.16 -96.88
C ILE A 244 85.45 -15.45 -98.05
N ARG A 245 85.41 -14.12 -98.17
CA ARG A 245 86.15 -13.41 -99.21
C ARG A 245 87.66 -13.48 -98.99
N SER A 246 88.13 -13.44 -97.74
CA SER A 246 89.56 -13.59 -97.44
C SER A 246 90.03 -15.03 -97.63
N LEU A 247 89.21 -16.01 -97.24
CA LEU A 247 89.41 -17.44 -97.44
C LEU A 247 89.20 -17.84 -98.89
N ASP A 248 88.32 -17.23 -99.67
CA ASP A 248 88.18 -17.46 -101.12
C ASP A 248 89.33 -16.80 -101.87
N ALA A 249 89.93 -15.72 -101.34
CA ALA A 249 91.21 -15.23 -101.83
C ALA A 249 92.34 -16.23 -101.52
N GLN A 250 92.42 -16.75 -100.29
CA GLN A 250 93.38 -17.79 -99.90
C GLN A 250 93.10 -19.16 -100.53
N LEU A 251 91.84 -19.50 -100.81
CA LEU A 251 91.42 -20.74 -101.46
C LEU A 251 91.55 -20.60 -102.97
N LYS A 252 91.37 -19.45 -103.61
CA LYS A 252 91.86 -19.30 -105.00
C LYS A 252 93.37 -19.52 -105.08
N GLU A 253 94.11 -19.20 -104.02
CA GLU A 253 95.54 -19.48 -103.89
C GLU A 253 95.83 -20.98 -103.60
N ILE A 254 95.03 -21.65 -102.77
CA ILE A 254 95.22 -23.05 -102.34
C ILE A 254 94.47 -24.08 -103.22
N SER A 255 93.39 -23.70 -103.89
CA SER A 255 92.56 -24.50 -104.82
C SER A 255 93.10 -24.47 -106.24
N MET A 256 94.03 -23.56 -106.55
CA MET A 256 95.02 -23.81 -107.61
C MET A 256 95.99 -24.95 -107.24
N ALA A 257 96.11 -25.32 -105.95
CA ALA A 257 97.09 -26.30 -105.46
C ALA A 257 96.52 -27.61 -104.88
N ARG A 258 95.19 -27.78 -104.70
CA ARG A 258 94.66 -28.92 -103.94
C ARG A 258 93.28 -29.43 -104.41
N ALA A 259 93.20 -29.85 -105.67
CA ALA A 259 92.12 -30.71 -106.15
C ALA A 259 92.60 -32.18 -106.15
N ALA A 260 92.55 -32.85 -104.99
CA ALA A 260 92.65 -34.31 -104.87
C ALA A 260 92.05 -34.83 -103.53
N THR A 261 91.13 -35.79 -103.65
CA THR A 261 90.73 -36.89 -102.71
C THR A 261 89.79 -36.68 -101.48
N LEU A 262 88.51 -37.04 -101.71
CA LEU A 262 87.47 -37.89 -101.03
C LEU A 262 87.52 -38.40 -99.54
N GLU A 263 86.31 -38.35 -98.92
CA GLU A 263 85.51 -39.34 -98.08
C GLU A 263 86.14 -40.16 -96.92
N ALA A 264 85.50 -40.72 -95.87
CA ALA A 264 84.22 -40.65 -95.10
C ALA A 264 84.35 -41.62 -93.86
N GLU A 265 83.34 -41.73 -92.95
CA GLU A 265 82.96 -42.88 -92.05
C GLU A 265 82.95 -42.78 -90.48
N THR A 266 82.04 -43.58 -89.87
CA THR A 266 81.49 -43.66 -88.47
C THR A 266 81.57 -45.09 -87.84
N GLN A 267 81.43 -45.28 -86.50
CA GLN A 267 81.57 -46.58 -85.74
C GLN A 267 80.49 -46.88 -84.62
N PRO A 268 80.35 -48.14 -84.09
CA PRO A 268 79.45 -48.57 -82.96
C PRO A 268 80.10 -49.29 -81.71
N VAL A 269 79.25 -49.91 -80.83
CA VAL A 269 79.29 -50.22 -79.34
C VAL A 269 79.62 -51.69 -78.90
N VAL A 270 79.99 -51.96 -77.61
CA VAL A 270 80.62 -53.21 -77.01
C VAL A 270 79.93 -53.82 -75.75
N GLU A 271 80.14 -55.14 -75.50
CA GLU A 271 79.68 -56.04 -74.40
C GLU A 271 80.78 -56.35 -73.32
N TYR A 272 80.43 -56.67 -72.04
CA TYR A 272 81.38 -56.74 -70.90
C TYR A 272 81.57 -58.13 -70.21
N THR A 273 82.82 -58.47 -69.82
CA THR A 273 83.22 -59.55 -68.86
C THR A 273 84.34 -59.09 -67.91
N GLY A 274 84.31 -59.45 -66.61
CA GLY A 274 85.29 -58.99 -65.59
C GLY A 274 84.77 -58.95 -64.12
N ASP A 275 85.09 -57.88 -63.37
CA ASP A 275 84.82 -57.63 -61.93
C ASP A 275 83.41 -57.97 -61.40
N ALA A 276 82.44 -58.18 -62.28
CA ALA A 276 81.13 -58.74 -61.98
C ALA A 276 81.19 -60.06 -61.17
N ALA A 277 82.19 -60.91 -61.38
CA ALA A 277 82.32 -62.18 -60.67
C ALA A 277 82.65 -62.02 -59.16
N LYS A 278 83.41 -60.98 -58.77
CA LYS A 278 83.71 -60.69 -57.35
C LYS A 278 82.49 -60.10 -56.62
N ILE A 279 81.67 -59.33 -57.33
CA ILE A 279 80.41 -58.75 -56.83
C ILE A 279 79.40 -59.87 -56.54
N VAL A 280 79.30 -60.87 -57.43
CA VAL A 280 78.46 -62.07 -57.23
C VAL A 280 78.85 -62.83 -55.95
N ALA A 281 80.15 -63.02 -55.67
CA ALA A 281 80.62 -63.73 -54.47
C ALA A 281 80.30 -62.99 -53.15
N ALA A 282 80.31 -61.65 -53.14
CA ALA A 282 79.97 -60.85 -51.97
C ALA A 282 78.44 -60.81 -51.68
N LEU A 283 77.61 -60.99 -52.70
CA LEU A 283 76.14 -60.93 -52.59
C LEU A 283 75.49 -62.28 -52.19
N GLN A 284 76.21 -63.39 -52.38
CA GLN A 284 75.72 -64.74 -52.11
C GLN A 284 75.39 -65.03 -50.62
N PRO A 285 76.16 -64.54 -49.62
CA PRO A 285 75.79 -64.68 -48.20
C PRO A 285 74.52 -63.89 -47.84
N VAL A 286 74.30 -62.73 -48.47
CA VAL A 286 73.13 -61.86 -48.23
C VAL A 286 71.86 -62.50 -48.81
N TRP A 287 71.97 -63.22 -49.94
CA TRP A 287 70.87 -63.97 -50.55
C TRP A 287 70.29 -65.06 -49.64
N ALA A 288 71.12 -65.71 -48.81
CA ALA A 288 70.71 -66.78 -47.91
C ALA A 288 69.92 -66.28 -46.68
N ILE A 289 70.07 -65.00 -46.32
CA ILE A 289 69.40 -64.38 -45.16
C ILE A 289 68.05 -63.77 -45.57
N LEU A 290 67.90 -63.35 -46.83
CA LEU A 290 66.69 -62.69 -47.32
C LEU A 290 65.54 -63.70 -47.54
N PRO A 291 64.33 -63.50 -46.97
CA PRO A 291 63.17 -64.37 -47.18
C PRO A 291 62.76 -64.40 -48.66
N SER A 292 62.20 -65.52 -49.14
CA SER A 292 61.65 -65.60 -50.50
C SER A 292 60.38 -64.73 -50.65
N PRO A 293 60.13 -64.16 -51.84
CA PRO A 293 58.94 -63.34 -52.10
C PRO A 293 57.61 -64.06 -51.79
N GLU A 294 57.53 -65.36 -52.12
CA GLU A 294 56.33 -66.18 -51.90
C GLU A 294 56.03 -66.43 -50.41
N ALA A 295 57.06 -66.54 -49.56
CA ALA A 295 56.89 -66.70 -48.12
C ALA A 295 56.36 -65.44 -47.42
N ARG A 296 56.47 -64.26 -48.06
CA ARG A 296 55.99 -62.97 -47.55
C ARG A 296 54.57 -62.64 -48.01
N ALA A 297 54.23 -62.93 -49.26
CA ALA A 297 52.91 -62.65 -49.83
C ALA A 297 51.76 -63.33 -49.07
N GLY A 298 51.96 -64.55 -48.57
CA GLY A 298 50.94 -65.32 -47.83
C GLY A 298 50.56 -64.76 -46.45
N LYS A 299 51.31 -63.79 -45.90
CA LYS A 299 51.04 -63.20 -44.57
C LYS A 299 50.56 -61.74 -44.61
N LEU A 300 50.80 -61.03 -45.71
CA LEU A 300 50.27 -59.67 -45.95
C LEU A 300 48.93 -59.67 -46.68
N GLY A 301 48.63 -60.71 -47.47
CA GLY A 301 47.46 -60.77 -48.34
C GLY A 301 46.48 -61.88 -47.99
N SER A 302 45.66 -61.70 -46.95
CA SER A 302 44.36 -62.38 -46.89
C SER A 302 43.44 -61.75 -45.85
N ARG A 303 42.67 -60.73 -46.26
CA ARG A 303 41.27 -60.54 -45.87
C ARG A 303 40.67 -59.37 -46.65
N ASN A 304 39.80 -59.71 -47.61
CA ASN A 304 38.94 -58.79 -48.33
C ASN A 304 38.11 -57.94 -47.34
N PHE A 305 38.41 -56.65 -47.25
CA PHE A 305 37.44 -55.68 -46.76
C PHE A 305 36.35 -55.52 -47.81
N ARG A 306 35.16 -56.09 -47.56
CA ARG A 306 33.94 -55.70 -48.27
C ARG A 306 33.55 -54.28 -47.81
N PRO A 307 33.22 -53.35 -48.72
CA PRO A 307 32.60 -52.09 -48.36
C PRO A 307 31.13 -52.36 -48.03
N ALA A 308 30.71 -52.10 -46.79
CA ALA A 308 29.30 -52.08 -46.42
C ALA A 308 28.75 -50.66 -46.59
N SER A 309 27.60 -50.56 -47.26
CA SER A 309 26.81 -49.34 -47.51
C SER A 309 26.36 -48.63 -46.22
N PRO A 310 26.05 -47.32 -46.29
CA PRO A 310 25.71 -46.52 -45.12
C PRO A 310 24.21 -46.64 -44.80
N ALA A 311 23.87 -47.22 -43.64
CA ALA A 311 22.55 -47.09 -43.05
C ALA A 311 22.64 -47.06 -41.52
N SER A 312 22.35 -45.86 -40.98
CA SER A 312 21.82 -45.52 -39.66
C SER A 312 22.55 -45.96 -38.38
N PRO A 313 22.72 -45.04 -37.38
CA PRO A 313 23.35 -45.38 -36.11
C PRO A 313 22.29 -45.95 -35.15
N ILE A 314 22.44 -47.22 -34.78
CA ILE A 314 21.79 -47.79 -33.59
C ILE A 314 22.88 -48.11 -32.57
N MET A 315 22.71 -47.51 -31.40
CA MET A 315 23.53 -47.67 -30.20
C MET A 315 23.54 -49.14 -29.76
N THR A 316 24.67 -49.83 -29.89
CA THR A 316 24.94 -51.07 -29.15
C THR A 316 26.23 -50.95 -28.37
N ARG A 317 26.05 -50.87 -27.05
CA ARG A 317 27.07 -50.97 -25.99
C ARG A 317 27.65 -52.39 -26.05
N GLY A 318 28.86 -52.56 -26.58
CA GLY A 318 29.52 -53.87 -26.66
C GLY A 318 30.87 -53.75 -27.35
N GLY A 319 31.94 -54.13 -26.62
CA GLY A 319 33.34 -53.96 -26.98
C GLY A 319 33.67 -54.28 -28.44
N GLY A 320 33.81 -53.23 -29.25
CA GLY A 320 34.50 -53.30 -30.53
C GLY A 320 35.99 -53.19 -30.27
N GLY A 321 36.69 -54.33 -30.26
CA GLY A 321 38.15 -54.35 -30.28
C GLY A 321 38.63 -53.45 -31.41
N SER A 322 39.34 -52.38 -31.05
CA SER A 322 39.78 -51.36 -31.99
C SER A 322 40.60 -52.03 -33.10
N LEU A 323 40.21 -51.80 -34.36
CA LEU A 323 40.93 -52.28 -35.55
C LEU A 323 42.45 -51.97 -35.49
N SER A 324 42.83 -50.94 -34.73
CA SER A 324 44.21 -50.57 -34.44
C SER A 324 45.01 -51.61 -33.65
N GLU A 325 44.39 -52.30 -32.70
CA GLU A 325 45.10 -53.15 -31.75
C GLU A 325 45.45 -54.52 -32.33
N MET A 326 44.58 -55.02 -33.23
CA MET A 326 44.79 -56.28 -33.93
C MET A 326 45.90 -56.16 -34.98
N ASP A 327 46.04 -54.98 -35.61
CA ASP A 327 47.07 -54.72 -36.62
C ASP A 327 48.46 -54.51 -36.01
N VAL A 328 48.60 -53.79 -34.89
CA VAL A 328 49.92 -53.57 -34.25
C VAL A 328 50.52 -54.88 -33.72
N ARG A 329 49.70 -55.77 -33.15
CA ARG A 329 50.15 -57.12 -32.76
C ARG A 329 50.54 -57.95 -33.98
N SER A 330 49.76 -57.92 -35.05
CA SER A 330 50.06 -58.63 -36.31
C SER A 330 51.38 -58.16 -36.94
N LEU A 331 51.61 -56.84 -36.92
CA LEU A 331 52.84 -56.19 -37.39
C LEU A 331 54.05 -56.60 -36.56
N LYS A 332 53.92 -56.60 -35.23
CA LYS A 332 54.97 -57.05 -34.32
C LYS A 332 55.33 -58.52 -34.53
N THR A 333 54.36 -59.35 -34.91
CA THR A 333 54.56 -60.78 -35.20
C THR A 333 55.27 -61.01 -36.54
N LEU A 334 55.20 -60.06 -37.49
CA LEU A 334 55.90 -60.15 -38.79
C LEU A 334 57.40 -59.87 -38.68
N TYR A 335 57.82 -59.09 -37.68
CA TYR A 335 59.20 -58.64 -37.51
C TYR A 335 59.89 -59.20 -36.25
N ASP A 336 59.26 -60.15 -35.52
CA ASP A 336 59.91 -60.83 -34.40
C ASP A 336 60.91 -61.89 -34.90
N PRO A 337 62.23 -61.70 -34.72
CA PRO A 337 63.24 -62.62 -35.25
C PRO A 337 63.20 -64.01 -34.59
N LYS A 338 62.49 -64.16 -33.45
CA LYS A 338 62.31 -65.44 -32.76
C LYS A 338 61.09 -66.24 -33.22
N GLY A 339 60.19 -65.63 -34.00
CA GLY A 339 58.98 -66.27 -34.51
C GLY A 339 59.14 -67.04 -35.83
N PHE A 340 60.34 -67.03 -36.44
CA PHE A 340 60.62 -67.76 -37.67
C PHE A 340 60.96 -69.22 -37.36
N PRO A 341 60.14 -70.21 -37.75
CA PRO A 341 60.60 -71.58 -37.72
C PRO A 341 61.68 -71.72 -38.79
N ILE A 342 62.92 -72.00 -38.37
CA ILE A 342 64.07 -72.38 -39.21
C ILE A 342 63.82 -73.81 -39.78
N SER A 343 62.66 -74.00 -40.39
CA SER A 343 62.22 -75.26 -41.01
C SER A 343 61.37 -74.98 -42.25
N SER A 344 61.94 -74.22 -43.17
CA SER A 344 61.79 -74.50 -44.60
C SER A 344 63.18 -74.83 -45.14
N LYS A 345 63.67 -76.02 -44.77
CA LYS A 345 64.79 -76.66 -45.43
C LYS A 345 64.43 -76.84 -46.91
N THR A 346 65.32 -76.34 -47.77
CA THR A 346 65.68 -76.89 -49.09
C THR A 346 64.51 -77.22 -50.04
N GLY A 347 64.24 -76.34 -51.02
CA GLY A 347 63.47 -76.79 -52.19
C GLY A 347 62.77 -75.76 -53.08
N ALA A 348 62.73 -74.46 -52.74
CA ALA A 348 61.98 -73.47 -53.54
C ALA A 348 62.72 -72.14 -53.73
N GLY A 349 64.01 -72.19 -54.06
CA GLY A 349 64.81 -71.00 -54.36
C GLY A 349 65.70 -71.28 -55.56
N GLY A 350 65.38 -70.66 -56.71
CA GLY A 350 66.16 -70.78 -57.94
C GLY A 350 67.65 -70.43 -57.75
N ALA A 351 68.48 -70.88 -58.69
CA ALA A 351 69.91 -70.60 -58.72
C ALA A 351 70.18 -69.08 -58.57
N PHE A 352 71.22 -68.73 -57.83
CA PHE A 352 71.59 -67.34 -57.61
C PHE A 352 71.90 -66.64 -58.94
N SER A 353 71.10 -65.65 -59.31
CA SER A 353 71.40 -64.67 -60.35
C SER A 353 71.32 -63.27 -59.75
N VAL A 354 72.11 -62.34 -60.28
CA VAL A 354 72.07 -60.93 -59.83
C VAL A 354 70.67 -60.34 -60.01
N GLU A 355 69.95 -60.76 -61.06
CA GLU A 355 68.56 -60.38 -61.31
C GLU A 355 67.58 -60.92 -60.25
N ALA A 356 67.73 -62.17 -59.80
CA ALA A 356 66.90 -62.75 -58.76
C ALA A 356 67.15 -62.10 -57.39
N PHE A 357 68.42 -61.78 -57.08
CA PHE A 357 68.80 -60.98 -55.91
C PHE A 357 68.16 -59.59 -55.94
N ALA A 358 68.29 -58.88 -57.07
CA ALA A 358 67.66 -57.59 -57.28
C ALA A 358 66.14 -57.66 -57.11
N SER A 359 65.48 -58.70 -57.63
CA SER A 359 64.04 -58.92 -57.47
C SER A 359 63.63 -59.14 -56.00
N ARG A 360 64.40 -59.91 -55.22
CA ARG A 360 64.08 -60.15 -53.79
C ARG A 360 64.28 -58.90 -52.92
N VAL A 361 65.27 -58.09 -53.23
CA VAL A 361 65.51 -56.78 -52.60
C VAL A 361 64.41 -55.79 -53.02
N GLN A 362 64.03 -55.74 -54.30
CA GLN A 362 62.91 -54.92 -54.79
C GLN A 362 61.59 -55.31 -54.12
N ALA A 363 61.33 -56.60 -53.93
CA ALA A 363 60.15 -57.08 -53.20
C ALA A 363 60.17 -56.68 -51.71
N LEU A 364 61.34 -56.67 -51.05
CA LEU A 364 61.47 -56.18 -49.68
C LEU A 364 61.21 -54.68 -49.60
N ILE A 365 61.76 -53.90 -50.54
CA ILE A 365 61.50 -52.45 -50.64
C ILE A 365 60.01 -52.20 -50.90
N ALA A 366 59.35 -53.03 -51.70
CA ALA A 366 57.91 -52.93 -51.95
C ALA A 366 57.08 -53.25 -50.69
N ASP A 367 57.46 -54.29 -49.92
CA ASP A 367 56.82 -54.64 -48.64
C ASP A 367 57.01 -53.52 -47.61
N ASP A 368 58.22 -52.98 -47.47
CA ASP A 368 58.52 -51.85 -46.56
C ASP A 368 57.79 -50.58 -46.99
N ARG A 369 57.65 -50.33 -48.30
CA ARG A 369 56.83 -49.23 -48.83
C ARG A 369 55.35 -49.43 -48.47
N ALA A 370 54.80 -50.63 -48.65
CA ALA A 370 53.42 -50.94 -48.29
C ALA A 370 53.19 -50.80 -46.77
N LEU A 371 54.18 -51.17 -45.96
CA LEU A 371 54.14 -50.98 -44.52
C LEU A 371 54.17 -49.50 -44.13
N ILE A 372 55.10 -48.73 -44.67
CA ILE A 372 55.20 -47.28 -44.44
C ILE A 372 53.89 -46.62 -44.84
N GLU A 373 53.29 -46.98 -45.98
CA GLU A 373 51.97 -46.47 -46.39
C GLU A 373 50.86 -46.84 -45.40
N ARG A 374 50.85 -48.06 -44.85
CA ARG A 374 49.87 -48.46 -43.82
C ARG A 374 50.07 -47.68 -42.52
N LEU A 375 51.31 -47.46 -42.10
CA LEU A 375 51.64 -46.64 -40.91
C LEU A 375 51.23 -45.17 -41.11
N ILE A 376 51.47 -44.61 -42.29
CA ILE A 376 51.03 -43.24 -42.62
C ILE A 376 49.50 -43.16 -42.59
N ARG A 377 48.78 -44.11 -43.21
CA ARG A 377 47.32 -44.16 -43.16
C ARG A 377 46.81 -44.32 -41.73
N PHE A 378 47.50 -45.11 -40.91
CA PHE A 378 47.16 -45.29 -39.51
C PHE A 378 47.32 -43.99 -38.71
N ALA A 379 48.44 -43.29 -38.88
CA ALA A 379 48.68 -41.99 -38.26
C ALA A 379 47.63 -40.96 -38.70
N GLN A 380 47.32 -40.91 -40.01
CA GLN A 380 46.27 -40.03 -40.55
C GLN A 380 44.88 -40.37 -39.97
N ALA A 381 44.53 -41.65 -39.87
CA ALA A 381 43.26 -42.08 -39.27
C ALA A 381 43.18 -41.73 -37.78
N HIS A 382 44.29 -41.86 -37.05
CA HIS A 382 44.37 -41.47 -35.64
C HIS A 382 44.24 -39.95 -35.46
N ASP A 383 44.90 -39.16 -36.31
CA ASP A 383 44.75 -37.70 -36.30
C ASP A 383 43.31 -37.26 -36.63
N LEU A 384 42.64 -37.95 -37.55
CA LEU A 384 41.22 -37.71 -37.85
C LEU A 384 40.32 -38.08 -36.67
N LEU A 385 40.57 -39.19 -35.99
CA LEU A 385 39.84 -39.57 -34.77
C LEU A 385 40.07 -38.56 -33.65
N LYS A 386 41.30 -38.08 -33.47
CA LYS A 386 41.63 -37.03 -32.50
C LYS A 386 40.87 -35.74 -32.80
N LYS A 387 40.91 -35.26 -34.06
CA LYS A 387 40.14 -34.08 -34.49
C LYS A 387 38.63 -34.26 -34.33
N ASN A 388 38.11 -35.47 -34.56
CA ASN A 388 36.69 -35.78 -34.34
C ASN A 388 36.34 -35.75 -32.84
N ALA A 389 37.17 -36.35 -31.99
CA ALA A 389 36.99 -36.31 -30.53
C ALA A 389 37.06 -34.87 -29.99
N GLU A 390 38.00 -34.06 -30.46
CA GLU A 390 38.10 -32.63 -30.11
C GLU A 390 36.85 -31.86 -30.57
N ARG A 391 36.35 -32.12 -31.78
CA ARG A 391 35.11 -31.50 -32.27
C ARG A 391 33.89 -31.94 -31.46
N ALA A 392 33.78 -33.22 -31.09
CA ALA A 392 32.71 -33.73 -30.24
C ALA A 392 32.76 -33.14 -28.83
N GLN A 393 33.97 -33.01 -28.25
CA GLN A 393 34.19 -32.34 -26.98
C GLN A 393 33.78 -30.85 -27.04
N LYS A 394 34.15 -30.16 -28.12
CA LYS A 394 33.75 -28.77 -28.34
C LYS A 394 32.23 -28.62 -28.45
N LEU A 395 31.57 -29.49 -29.20
CA LEU A 395 30.10 -29.51 -29.30
C LEU A 395 29.44 -29.80 -27.95
N ALA A 396 30.01 -30.70 -27.14
CA ALA A 396 29.50 -30.95 -25.79
C ALA A 396 29.67 -29.72 -24.88
N GLN A 397 30.81 -29.02 -24.96
CA GLN A 397 31.05 -27.77 -24.22
C GLN A 397 30.09 -26.64 -24.66
N GLU A 398 29.91 -26.45 -25.97
CA GLU A 398 28.96 -25.48 -26.52
C GLU A 398 27.51 -25.81 -26.13
N SER A 399 27.14 -27.10 -26.15
CA SER A 399 25.84 -27.56 -25.66
C SER A 399 25.65 -27.29 -24.18
N ASN A 400 26.68 -27.47 -23.35
CA ASN A 400 26.59 -27.23 -21.91
C ASN A 400 26.46 -25.73 -21.62
N ALA A 401 27.21 -24.88 -22.33
CA ALA A 401 27.07 -23.43 -22.24
C ALA A 401 25.66 -22.98 -22.66
N ALA A 402 25.10 -23.55 -23.72
CA ALA A 402 23.72 -23.28 -24.13
C ALA A 402 22.71 -23.71 -23.04
N LEU A 403 22.87 -24.90 -22.46
CA LEU A 403 22.03 -25.35 -21.34
C LEU A 403 22.10 -24.43 -20.13
N GLU A 404 23.29 -23.93 -19.77
CA GLU A 404 23.44 -22.94 -18.70
C GLU A 404 22.72 -21.62 -19.01
N THR A 405 22.74 -21.16 -20.27
CA THR A 405 21.97 -19.97 -20.67
C THR A 405 20.47 -20.20 -20.58
N TYR A 406 19.97 -21.36 -21.01
CA TYR A 406 18.55 -21.70 -20.86
C TYR A 406 18.15 -21.84 -19.39
N GLN A 407 19.00 -22.45 -18.56
CA GLN A 407 18.75 -22.56 -17.12
C GLN A 407 18.66 -21.17 -16.45
N LYS A 408 19.54 -20.23 -16.83
CA LYS A 408 19.47 -18.84 -16.36
C LYS A 408 18.19 -18.15 -16.82
N GLN A 409 17.77 -18.36 -18.08
CA GLN A 409 16.51 -17.82 -18.61
C GLN A 409 15.30 -18.37 -17.86
N VAL A 410 15.26 -19.68 -17.60
CA VAL A 410 14.20 -20.32 -16.81
C VAL A 410 14.18 -19.71 -15.40
N LYS A 411 15.33 -19.58 -14.74
CA LYS A 411 15.40 -18.97 -13.41
C LYS A 411 14.93 -17.51 -13.39
N MET A 412 15.28 -16.70 -14.39
CA MET A 412 14.78 -15.32 -14.51
C MET A 412 13.26 -15.28 -14.73
N LEU A 413 12.71 -16.21 -15.52
CA LEU A 413 11.26 -16.32 -15.71
C LEU A 413 10.55 -16.79 -14.43
N GLU A 414 11.14 -17.72 -13.68
CA GLU A 414 10.63 -18.16 -12.37
C GLU A 414 10.63 -17.01 -11.35
N GLU A 415 11.73 -16.25 -11.26
CA GLU A 415 11.84 -15.06 -10.41
C GLU A 415 10.81 -13.99 -10.82
N SER A 416 10.68 -13.71 -12.12
CA SER A 416 9.68 -12.76 -12.62
C SER A 416 8.25 -13.23 -12.33
N ASN A 417 7.97 -14.53 -12.43
CA ASN A 417 6.68 -15.11 -12.11
C ASN A 417 6.38 -14.99 -10.60
N MET A 418 7.35 -15.27 -9.73
CA MET A 418 7.20 -15.07 -8.29
C MET A 418 6.91 -13.60 -7.94
N VAL A 419 7.60 -12.65 -8.56
CA VAL A 419 7.33 -11.21 -8.37
C VAL A 419 5.91 -10.86 -8.86
N SER A 420 5.48 -11.41 -9.98
CA SER A 420 4.12 -11.20 -10.49
C SER A 420 3.06 -11.77 -9.54
N MET A 421 3.28 -12.97 -8.99
CA MET A 421 2.39 -13.58 -7.99
C MET A 421 2.33 -12.75 -6.70
N ALA A 422 3.46 -12.23 -6.22
CA ALA A 422 3.49 -11.37 -5.04
C ALA A 422 2.70 -10.07 -5.26
N LYS A 423 2.82 -9.45 -6.44
CA LYS A 423 2.01 -8.29 -6.82
C LYS A 423 0.53 -8.62 -6.90
N GLN A 424 0.18 -9.77 -7.47
CA GLN A 424 -1.20 -10.23 -7.54
C GLN A 424 -1.80 -10.46 -6.15
N ALA A 425 -1.04 -11.02 -5.22
CA ALA A 425 -1.47 -11.19 -3.83
C ALA A 425 -1.70 -9.84 -3.14
N ALA A 426 -0.77 -8.89 -3.28
CA ALA A 426 -0.93 -7.55 -2.72
C ALA A 426 -2.18 -6.81 -3.26
N LEU A 427 -2.45 -6.94 -4.56
CA LEU A 427 -3.69 -6.39 -5.16
C LEU A 427 -4.96 -7.08 -4.65
N GLN A 428 -4.91 -8.39 -4.37
CA GLN A 428 -6.03 -9.10 -3.77
C GLN A 428 -6.29 -8.63 -2.34
N ASP A 429 -5.24 -8.41 -1.54
CA ASP A 429 -5.37 -7.86 -0.19
C ASP A 429 -5.95 -6.43 -0.21
N GLU A 430 -5.54 -5.59 -1.17
CA GLU A 430 -6.12 -4.25 -1.35
C GLU A 430 -7.60 -4.30 -1.75
N VAL A 431 -7.98 -5.19 -2.66
CA VAL A 431 -9.39 -5.39 -3.02
C VAL A 431 -10.20 -5.84 -1.81
N GLN A 432 -9.68 -6.73 -0.97
CA GLN A 432 -10.35 -7.15 0.25
C GLN A 432 -10.50 -5.99 1.24
N ASN A 433 -9.44 -5.20 1.46
CA ASN A 433 -9.49 -4.03 2.34
C ASN A 433 -10.52 -2.99 1.86
N LEU A 434 -10.60 -2.76 0.54
CA LEU A 434 -11.60 -1.87 -0.05
C LEU A 434 -13.01 -2.42 0.10
N GLN A 435 -13.21 -3.73 -0.02
CA GLN A 435 -14.51 -4.37 0.24
C GLN A 435 -14.93 -4.21 1.69
N ASP A 436 -14.05 -4.48 2.65
CA ASP A 436 -14.33 -4.32 4.08
C ASP A 436 -14.66 -2.85 4.43
N ALA A 437 -13.94 -1.90 3.82
CA ALA A 437 -14.20 -0.47 3.98
C ALA A 437 -15.58 -0.06 3.41
N VAL A 438 -15.95 -0.60 2.24
CA VAL A 438 -17.28 -0.39 1.66
C VAL A 438 -18.37 -0.97 2.56
N GLU A 439 -18.19 -2.19 3.07
CA GLU A 439 -19.14 -2.82 3.99
C GLU A 439 -19.33 -1.97 5.25
N ARG A 440 -18.24 -1.49 5.85
CA ARG A 440 -18.29 -0.59 7.02
C ARG A 440 -19.04 0.71 6.70
N ILE A 441 -18.71 1.39 5.61
CA ILE A 441 -19.38 2.64 5.20
C ILE A 441 -20.86 2.38 4.91
N THR A 442 -21.21 1.23 4.32
CA THR A 442 -22.62 0.89 4.08
C THR A 442 -23.40 0.64 5.36
N ALA A 443 -22.76 0.04 6.38
CA ALA A 443 -23.36 -0.14 7.70
C ALA A 443 -23.56 1.22 8.42
N GLU A 444 -22.52 2.06 8.45
CA GLU A 444 -22.58 3.41 9.03
C GLU A 444 -23.65 4.28 8.33
N LYS A 445 -23.73 4.19 6.99
CA LYS A 445 -24.76 4.89 6.22
C LYS A 445 -26.16 4.42 6.64
N LEU A 446 -26.37 3.12 6.78
CA LEU A 446 -27.66 2.57 7.19
C LEU A 446 -28.02 3.04 8.61
N GLU A 447 -27.06 3.07 9.54
CA GLU A 447 -27.26 3.63 10.87
C GLU A 447 -27.62 5.13 10.83
N VAL A 448 -26.95 5.94 10.02
CA VAL A 448 -27.30 7.36 9.87
C VAL A 448 -28.69 7.53 9.27
N GLU A 449 -29.06 6.70 8.29
CA GLU A 449 -30.41 6.68 7.71
C GLU A 449 -31.48 6.30 8.75
N THR A 450 -31.21 5.33 9.64
CA THR A 450 -32.14 4.99 10.73
C THR A 450 -32.27 6.13 11.74
N HIS A 451 -31.17 6.76 12.16
CA HIS A 451 -31.22 7.92 13.06
C HIS A 451 -31.96 9.10 12.42
N ALA A 452 -31.75 9.36 11.13
CA ALA A 452 -32.47 10.40 10.40
C ALA A 452 -33.97 10.10 10.31
N ALA A 453 -34.35 8.83 10.13
CA ALA A 453 -35.75 8.40 10.14
C ALA A 453 -36.40 8.60 11.51
N GLU A 454 -35.73 8.20 12.59
CA GLU A 454 -36.17 8.40 13.98
C GLU A 454 -36.33 9.89 14.32
N GLN A 455 -35.34 10.72 13.98
CA GLN A 455 -35.43 12.17 14.15
C GLN A 455 -36.61 12.76 13.35
N GLY A 456 -36.81 12.32 12.10
CA GLY A 456 -37.97 12.71 11.31
C GLY A 456 -39.31 12.36 11.97
N GLU A 457 -39.40 11.21 12.64
CA GLU A 457 -40.58 10.79 13.38
C GLU A 457 -40.79 11.64 14.65
N THR A 458 -39.73 11.93 15.41
CA THR A 458 -39.83 12.83 16.58
C THR A 458 -40.25 14.25 16.19
N CYS A 459 -39.73 14.80 15.09
CA CYS A 459 -40.15 16.11 14.58
C CYS A 459 -41.64 16.10 14.17
N ARG A 460 -42.14 15.01 13.55
CA ARG A 460 -43.57 14.85 13.25
C ARG A 460 -44.41 14.82 14.53
N GLN A 461 -44.00 14.04 15.53
CA GLN A 461 -44.71 13.95 16.82
C GLN A 461 -44.75 15.29 17.56
N LEU A 462 -43.64 16.04 17.58
CA LEU A 462 -43.58 17.38 18.16
C LEU A 462 -44.46 18.38 17.40
N THR A 463 -44.48 18.28 16.06
CA THR A 463 -45.36 19.10 15.22
C THR A 463 -46.83 18.80 15.50
N ASP A 464 -47.21 17.52 15.60
CA ASP A 464 -48.57 17.12 15.96
C ASP A 464 -48.97 17.56 17.38
N ALA A 465 -48.05 17.47 18.34
CA ALA A 465 -48.26 17.97 19.70
C ALA A 465 -48.45 19.49 19.72
N ASN A 466 -47.63 20.24 18.96
CA ASN A 466 -47.74 21.69 18.83
C ASN A 466 -49.06 22.08 18.14
N ASN A 467 -49.46 21.39 17.07
CA ASN A 467 -50.75 21.60 16.41
C ASN A 467 -51.91 21.33 17.38
N LYS A 468 -51.84 20.27 18.19
CA LYS A 468 -52.85 19.98 19.23
C LYS A 468 -52.89 21.03 20.33
N LEU A 469 -51.74 21.51 20.80
CA LEU A 469 -51.64 22.58 21.80
C LEU A 469 -52.17 23.90 21.25
N SER A 470 -51.79 24.24 20.02
CA SER A 470 -52.27 25.44 19.32
C SER A 470 -53.78 25.38 19.09
N ALA A 471 -54.32 24.22 18.70
CA ALA A 471 -55.77 24.01 18.62
C ALA A 471 -56.46 24.19 19.97
N ARG A 472 -55.91 23.61 21.06
CA ARG A 472 -56.44 23.80 22.42
C ARG A 472 -56.34 25.25 22.91
N ALA A 473 -55.26 25.94 22.58
CA ALA A 473 -55.09 27.35 22.91
C ALA A 473 -56.11 28.21 22.17
N LEU A 474 -56.39 27.90 20.89
CA LEU A 474 -57.46 28.52 20.12
C LEU A 474 -58.84 28.25 20.73
N THR A 475 -59.16 27.00 21.10
CA THR A 475 -60.46 26.69 21.74
C THR A 475 -60.61 27.39 23.08
N LEU A 476 -59.55 27.45 23.91
CA LEU A 476 -59.58 28.19 25.18
C LEU A 476 -59.72 29.69 24.97
N ALA A 477 -59.10 30.25 23.92
CA ALA A 477 -59.28 31.64 23.55
C ALA A 477 -60.73 31.93 23.07
N GLU A 478 -61.32 31.02 22.30
CA GLU A 478 -62.74 31.10 21.89
C GLU A 478 -63.70 30.95 23.09
N GLU A 479 -63.42 30.04 24.03
CA GLU A 479 -64.17 29.89 25.28
C GLU A 479 -64.06 31.14 26.15
N ALA A 480 -62.87 31.72 26.30
CA ALA A 480 -62.68 32.96 27.04
C ALA A 480 -63.38 34.15 26.37
N ALA A 481 -63.31 34.25 25.05
CA ALA A 481 -64.00 35.28 24.27
C ALA A 481 -65.53 35.15 24.41
N SER A 482 -66.07 33.94 24.24
CA SER A 482 -67.50 33.67 24.37
C SER A 482 -68.01 33.82 25.82
N ALA A 483 -67.21 33.45 26.82
CA ALA A 483 -67.52 33.73 28.23
C ALA A 483 -67.57 35.24 28.50
N SER A 484 -66.63 36.02 27.94
CA SER A 484 -66.63 37.48 28.05
C SER A 484 -67.86 38.11 27.38
N ASP A 485 -68.27 37.61 26.22
CA ASP A 485 -69.49 38.03 25.54
C ASP A 485 -70.75 37.63 26.32
N GLY A 486 -70.74 36.47 26.98
CA GLY A 486 -71.80 36.05 27.90
C GLY A 486 -71.96 36.99 29.09
N VAL A 487 -70.85 37.37 29.72
CA VAL A 487 -70.83 38.36 30.82
C VAL A 487 -71.27 39.74 30.32
N ARG A 488 -70.82 40.15 29.13
CA ARG A 488 -71.22 41.42 28.51
C ARG A 488 -72.72 41.47 28.24
N LYS A 489 -73.29 40.39 27.69
CA LYS A 489 -74.73 40.26 27.47
C LYS A 489 -75.50 40.29 28.79
N GLN A 490 -75.03 39.59 29.83
CA GLN A 490 -75.66 39.68 31.16
C GLN A 490 -75.63 41.10 31.72
N MET A 491 -74.50 41.80 31.59
CA MET A 491 -74.37 43.20 31.99
C MET A 491 -75.29 44.13 31.18
N GLU A 492 -75.43 43.91 29.87
CA GLU A 492 -76.39 44.65 29.03
C GLU A 492 -77.84 44.40 29.44
N VAL A 493 -78.21 43.15 29.74
CA VAL A 493 -79.54 42.80 30.26
C VAL A 493 -79.79 43.51 31.59
N GLN A 494 -78.87 43.42 32.56
CA GLN A 494 -79.00 44.11 33.84
C GLN A 494 -79.08 45.64 33.68
N LEU A 495 -78.29 46.22 32.76
CA LEU A 495 -78.37 47.65 32.45
C LEU A 495 -79.71 48.02 31.81
N SER A 496 -80.28 47.15 30.96
CA SER A 496 -81.60 47.36 30.37
C SER A 496 -82.71 47.27 31.43
N GLU A 497 -82.64 46.30 32.34
CA GLU A 497 -83.58 46.16 33.46
C GLU A 497 -83.49 47.35 34.42
N CYS A 498 -82.28 47.82 34.73
CA CYS A 498 -82.07 49.05 35.52
C CYS A 498 -82.59 50.29 34.80
N ARG A 499 -82.43 50.39 33.47
CA ARG A 499 -82.98 51.49 32.68
C ARG A 499 -84.50 51.44 32.66
N GLU A 500 -85.11 50.27 32.51
CA GLU A 500 -86.56 50.12 32.57
C GLU A 500 -87.12 50.44 33.96
N SER A 501 -86.46 49.97 35.03
CA SER A 501 -86.89 50.27 36.39
C SER A 501 -86.77 51.76 36.69
N LEU A 502 -85.71 52.41 36.19
CA LEU A 502 -85.53 53.85 36.28
C LEU A 502 -86.58 54.61 35.46
N ALA A 503 -86.91 54.16 34.25
CA ALA A 503 -87.98 54.74 33.43
C ALA A 503 -89.35 54.59 34.10
N ARG A 504 -89.65 53.42 34.70
CA ARG A 504 -90.87 53.21 35.48
C ARG A 504 -90.93 54.12 36.70
N ALA A 505 -89.82 54.28 37.42
CA ALA A 505 -89.76 55.19 38.57
C ALA A 505 -89.93 56.65 38.14
N GLN A 506 -89.36 57.06 37.01
CA GLN A 506 -89.56 58.39 36.43
C GLN A 506 -91.02 58.61 36.03
N GLN A 507 -91.65 57.63 35.38
CA GLN A 507 -93.07 57.69 35.03
C GLN A 507 -93.97 57.79 36.27
N GLN A 508 -93.65 57.06 37.35
CA GLN A 508 -94.34 57.19 38.63
C GLN A 508 -94.17 58.58 39.26
N ILE A 509 -92.97 59.17 39.20
CA ILE A 509 -92.75 60.55 39.65
C ILE A 509 -93.57 61.52 38.81
N GLU A 510 -93.58 61.35 37.49
CA GLU A 510 -94.38 62.19 36.60
C GLU A 510 -95.87 62.05 36.91
N GLU A 511 -96.39 60.83 37.08
CA GLU A 511 -97.77 60.58 37.52
C GLU A 511 -98.08 61.22 38.88
N ILE A 512 -97.15 61.15 39.85
CA ILE A 512 -97.28 61.85 41.13
C ILE A 512 -97.30 63.36 40.93
N THR A 513 -96.42 63.92 40.10
CA THR A 513 -96.40 65.37 39.84
C THR A 513 -97.64 65.83 39.09
N VAL A 514 -98.15 65.06 38.12
CA VAL A 514 -99.38 65.36 37.38
C VAL A 514 -100.59 65.21 38.29
N SER A 515 -100.66 64.17 39.13
CA SER A 515 -101.74 64.04 40.11
C SER A 515 -101.67 65.12 41.18
N GLN A 516 -100.48 65.54 41.61
CA GLN A 516 -100.29 66.66 42.54
C GLN A 516 -100.68 67.99 41.88
N GLN A 517 -100.30 68.24 40.62
CA GLN A 517 -100.74 69.40 39.85
C GLN A 517 -102.24 69.38 39.61
N SER A 518 -102.82 68.21 39.32
CA SER A 518 -104.26 68.03 39.15
C SER A 518 -105.00 68.25 40.47
N GLN A 519 -104.46 67.80 41.61
CA GLN A 519 -105.01 68.08 42.94
C GLN A 519 -104.88 69.57 43.29
N GLN A 520 -103.75 70.21 42.97
CA GLN A 520 -103.60 71.66 43.11
C GLN A 520 -104.61 72.42 42.23
N MET A 521 -104.82 71.99 40.99
CA MET A 521 -105.80 72.58 40.09
C MET A 521 -107.23 72.36 40.59
N ALA A 522 -107.57 71.16 41.07
CA ALA A 522 -108.86 70.88 41.70
C ALA A 522 -109.09 71.72 42.97
N LEU A 523 -108.06 71.88 43.81
CA LEU A 523 -108.13 72.77 44.98
C LEU A 523 -108.27 74.24 44.58
N LEU A 524 -107.63 74.67 43.49
CA LEU A 524 -107.82 76.01 42.93
C LEU A 524 -109.23 76.19 42.35
N GLU A 525 -109.78 75.17 41.68
CA GLU A 525 -111.16 75.16 41.20
C GLU A 525 -112.17 75.16 42.36
N GLU A 526 -111.94 74.39 43.43
CA GLU A 526 -112.75 74.44 44.65
C GLU A 526 -112.63 75.80 45.34
N LEU A 527 -111.42 76.37 45.42
CA LEU A 527 -111.22 77.71 45.98
C LEU A 527 -111.98 78.75 45.16
N ASN A 528 -111.90 78.68 43.83
CA ASN A 528 -112.58 79.59 42.91
C ASN A 528 -114.10 79.39 42.96
N SER A 529 -114.56 78.14 43.06
CA SER A 529 -115.96 77.77 43.29
C SER A 529 -116.48 78.36 44.59
N VAL A 530 -115.77 78.18 45.71
CA VAL A 530 -116.08 78.80 47.00
C VAL A 530 -116.03 80.33 46.89
N GLN A 531 -115.13 80.91 46.11
CA GLN A 531 -115.10 82.36 45.85
C GLN A 531 -116.32 82.82 45.05
N THR A 532 -116.77 82.06 44.05
CA THR A 532 -118.00 82.31 43.29
C THR A 532 -119.24 82.13 44.15
N GLU A 533 -119.30 81.12 45.02
CA GLU A 533 -120.36 80.98 46.02
C GLU A 533 -120.33 82.11 47.04
N ASN A 534 -119.15 82.55 47.50
CA ASN A 534 -119.02 83.67 48.44
C ASN A 534 -119.49 84.98 47.78
N THR A 535 -119.17 85.20 46.49
CA THR A 535 -119.67 86.36 45.75
C THR A 535 -121.17 86.27 45.46
N ASN A 536 -121.71 85.07 45.18
CA ASN A 536 -123.14 84.80 45.07
C ASN A 536 -123.89 85.02 46.40
N LEU A 537 -123.34 84.54 47.52
CA LEU A 537 -123.88 84.79 48.87
C LEU A 537 -123.82 86.27 49.23
N ARG A 538 -122.74 86.98 48.87
CA ARG A 538 -122.66 88.45 49.02
C ARG A 538 -123.69 89.19 48.16
N THR A 539 -123.99 88.71 46.95
CA THR A 539 -125.05 89.30 46.12
C THR A 539 -126.45 88.94 46.62
N GLN A 540 -126.66 87.77 47.20
CA GLN A 540 -127.91 87.40 47.87
C GLN A 540 -128.13 88.18 49.17
N LEU A 541 -127.08 88.44 49.94
CA LEU A 541 -127.13 89.30 51.15
C LEU A 541 -127.43 90.77 50.84
N ARG A 542 -127.12 91.24 49.61
CA ARG A 542 -127.51 92.58 49.13
C ARG A 542 -128.94 92.65 48.58
N LYS A 543 -129.63 91.53 48.45
CA LYS A 543 -131.04 91.44 48.00
C LYS A 543 -132.05 91.26 49.13
N LYS A 544 -131.60 91.34 50.40
CA LYS A 544 -132.45 91.69 51.55
C LYS A 544 -132.48 93.19 51.68
#